data_AF-A0A1Y4THQ4-F1
#
_entry.id   AF-A0A1Y4THQ4-F1
#
_cell.length_a   1.000
_cell.length_b   1.000
_cell.length_c   1.000
_cell.angle_alpha   90.00
_cell.angle_beta   90.00
_cell.angle_gamma   90.00
#
_symmetry.space_group_name_H-M   'P 1'
#
loop_
_entity.id
_entity.type
_entity.pdbx_description
1 polymer ?
#
loop_
_entity_poly.entity_id
_entity_poly.type
_entity_poly.pdbx_seq_one_letter_code
_entity_poly.pdbx_strand_id
1 'polypeptide(L)'
;MTEQAKKQLEFYRTMILSGKKGVPDPEEEQAQQDIIAILNGERPVLDREKRESAIAHYLARPRLTDDEWLELEKEVRQFIEDEGLSLDDLGAFAHDAGETLTMVCNSIRHEKENDRH
;
A
#
# COMPACT_ATOMS: atom_id res chain seq x y z
N MET A 1 19.05 5.45 6.27
CA MET A 1 18.10 4.29 6.23
C MET A 1 18.76 2.97 5.75
N THR A 2 18.45 1.85 6.40
CA THR A 2 18.91 0.49 6.00
C THR A 2 18.09 -0.09 4.84
N GLU A 3 18.60 -1.12 4.15
CA GLU A 3 17.85 -1.80 3.07
C GLU A 3 16.60 -2.54 3.60
N GLN A 4 16.66 -3.04 4.84
CA GLN A 4 15.51 -3.66 5.48
C GLN A 4 14.41 -2.62 5.76
N ALA A 5 14.78 -1.45 6.27
CA ALA A 5 13.83 -0.38 6.53
C ALA A 5 13.17 0.13 5.24
N LYS A 6 13.94 0.27 4.15
CA LYS A 6 13.39 0.60 2.83
C LYS A 6 12.34 -0.40 2.36
N LYS A 7 12.64 -1.70 2.48
CA LYS A 7 11.68 -2.75 2.08
C LYS A 7 10.40 -2.69 2.90
N GLN A 8 10.50 -2.42 4.19
CA GLN A 8 9.34 -2.30 5.06
C GLN A 8 8.51 -1.04 4.72
N LEU A 9 9.14 0.08 4.40
CA LEU A 9 8.43 1.28 3.93
C LEU A 9 7.71 1.04 2.60
N GLU A 10 8.33 0.34 1.64
CA GLU A 10 7.66 -0.03 0.39
C GLU A 10 6.49 -0.99 0.61
N PHE A 11 6.60 -1.89 1.60
CA PHE A 11 5.50 -2.74 2.02
C PHE A 11 4.31 -1.91 2.52
N TYR A 12 4.56 -0.96 3.44
CA TYR A 12 3.53 -0.05 3.93
C TYR A 12 2.95 0.81 2.80
N ARG A 13 3.80 1.34 1.92
CA ARG A 13 3.39 2.15 0.77
C ARG A 13 2.38 1.40 -0.08
N THR A 14 2.69 0.15 -0.39
CA THR A 14 1.86 -0.70 -1.24
C THR A 14 0.51 -0.99 -0.59
N MET A 15 0.49 -1.32 0.70
CA MET A 15 -0.76 -1.52 1.44
C MET A 15 -1.61 -0.25 1.52
N ILE A 16 -0.99 0.89 1.81
CA ILE A 16 -1.68 2.18 1.93
C ILE A 16 -2.27 2.61 0.58
N LEU A 17 -1.50 2.53 -0.50
CA LEU A 17 -1.98 2.97 -1.82
C LEU A 17 -3.02 2.00 -2.42
N SER A 18 -2.92 0.71 -2.13
CA SER A 18 -3.89 -0.29 -2.62
C SER A 18 -5.14 -0.42 -1.76
N GLY A 19 -5.05 -0.10 -0.47
CA GLY A 19 -6.05 -0.41 0.55
C GLY A 19 -6.33 -1.90 0.72
N LYS A 20 -5.45 -2.77 0.20
CA LYS A 20 -5.59 -4.23 0.24
C LYS A 20 -4.69 -4.83 1.31
N LYS A 21 -5.14 -5.93 1.91
CA LYS A 21 -4.37 -6.64 2.93
C LYS A 21 -3.15 -7.31 2.31
N GLY A 22 -1.98 -7.08 2.91
CA GLY A 22 -0.70 -7.66 2.54
C GLY A 22 -0.12 -7.12 1.22
N VAL A 23 1.07 -7.60 0.86
CA VAL A 23 1.78 -7.19 -0.36
C VAL A 23 1.50 -8.12 -1.53
N PRO A 24 1.43 -7.61 -2.77
CA PRO A 24 1.29 -8.42 -3.97
C PRO A 24 2.37 -9.49 -4.06
N ASP A 25 2.02 -10.70 -4.49
CA ASP A 25 3.06 -11.67 -4.82
C ASP A 25 3.80 -11.28 -6.11
N PRO A 26 4.98 -11.85 -6.41
CA PRO A 26 5.76 -11.46 -7.59
C PRO A 26 5.02 -11.58 -8.92
N GLU A 27 4.06 -12.50 -9.03
CA GLU A 27 3.25 -12.65 -10.25
C GLU A 27 2.20 -11.54 -10.34
N GLU A 28 1.57 -11.17 -9.22
CA GLU A 28 0.68 -10.01 -9.12
C GLU A 28 1.42 -8.69 -9.44
N GLU A 29 2.62 -8.50 -8.92
CA GLU A 29 3.47 -7.34 -9.22
C GLU A 29 3.79 -7.27 -10.71
N GLN A 30 4.25 -8.39 -11.29
CA GLN A 30 4.55 -8.46 -12.72
C GLN A 30 3.30 -8.23 -13.57
N ALA A 31 2.14 -8.73 -13.16
CA ALA A 31 0.89 -8.53 -13.88
C ALA A 31 0.47 -7.06 -13.90
N GLN A 32 0.69 -6.31 -12.82
CA GLN A 32 0.48 -4.85 -12.78
C GLN A 32 1.46 -4.12 -13.69
N GLN A 33 2.75 -4.48 -13.66
CA GLN A 33 3.76 -3.92 -14.56
C GLN A 33 3.43 -4.18 -16.03
N ASP A 34 2.93 -5.37 -16.35
CA ASP A 34 2.51 -5.72 -17.70
C ASP A 34 1.31 -4.88 -18.18
N ILE A 35 0.38 -4.49 -17.29
CA ILE A 35 -0.69 -3.56 -17.65
C ILE A 35 -0.09 -2.21 -18.06
N ILE A 36 0.88 -1.69 -17.30
CA ILE A 36 1.56 -0.42 -17.59
C ILE A 36 2.32 -0.53 -18.92
N ALA A 37 3.05 -1.63 -19.14
CA ALA A 37 3.74 -1.91 -20.40
C ALA A 37 2.77 -1.90 -21.59
N ILE A 38 1.63 -2.59 -21.46
CA ILE A 38 0.59 -2.60 -22.51
C ILE A 38 0.05 -1.19 -22.79
N LEU A 39 -0.21 -0.39 -21.75
CA LEU A 39 -0.66 1.00 -21.91
C LEU A 39 0.38 1.88 -22.62
N ASN A 40 1.67 1.56 -22.46
CA ASN A 40 2.77 2.22 -23.16
C ASN A 40 3.07 1.64 -24.55
N GLY A 41 2.33 0.61 -25.00
CA GLY A 41 2.56 -0.07 -26.28
C GLY A 41 3.75 -1.03 -26.28
N GLU A 42 4.24 -1.41 -25.09
CA GLU A 42 5.33 -2.35 -24.89
C GLU A 42 4.82 -3.80 -24.78
N ARG A 43 5.74 -4.76 -24.90
CA ARG A 43 5.40 -6.18 -24.84
C ARG A 43 5.36 -6.65 -23.37
N PRO A 44 4.25 -7.25 -22.90
CA PRO A 44 4.17 -7.81 -21.55
C PRO A 44 5.07 -9.04 -21.39
N VAL A 45 5.50 -9.30 -20.15
CA VAL A 45 6.34 -10.45 -19.78
C VAL A 45 5.51 -11.71 -19.61
N LEU A 46 4.38 -11.62 -18.91
CA LEU A 46 3.47 -12.73 -18.71
C LEU A 46 2.62 -12.97 -19.96
N ASP A 47 2.31 -14.24 -20.19
CA ASP A 47 1.25 -14.59 -21.12
C ASP A 47 -0.11 -14.02 -20.65
N ARG A 48 -1.07 -13.97 -21.56
CA ARG A 48 -2.36 -13.35 -21.30
C ARG A 48 -3.12 -14.03 -20.16
N GLU A 49 -3.14 -15.36 -20.13
CA GLU A 49 -3.93 -16.13 -19.17
C GLU A 49 -3.39 -15.97 -17.75
N LYS A 50 -2.06 -16.06 -17.56
CA LYS A 50 -1.43 -15.83 -16.25
C LYS A 50 -1.63 -14.41 -15.76
N ARG A 51 -1.43 -13.41 -16.64
CA ARG A 51 -1.67 -12.01 -16.28
C ARG A 51 -3.12 -11.78 -15.84
N GLU A 52 -4.10 -12.28 -16.59
CA GLU A 52 -5.51 -12.14 -16.26
C GLU A 52 -5.85 -12.84 -14.92
N SER A 53 -5.29 -14.04 -14.70
CA SER A 53 -5.44 -14.78 -13.44
C SER A 53 -4.84 -14.03 -12.24
N ALA A 54 -3.61 -13.52 -12.37
CA ALA A 54 -2.92 -12.78 -11.32
C ALA A 54 -3.63 -11.47 -10.97
N ILE A 55 -4.13 -10.73 -11.97
CA ILE A 55 -4.94 -9.52 -11.73
C ILE A 55 -6.24 -9.90 -11.01
N ALA A 56 -6.93 -10.97 -11.45
CA ALA A 56 -8.17 -11.40 -10.81
C ALA A 56 -7.94 -11.78 -9.34
N HIS A 57 -6.85 -12.49 -9.05
CA HIS A 57 -6.45 -12.82 -7.68
C HIS A 57 -6.18 -11.55 -6.85
N TYR A 58 -5.37 -10.63 -7.38
CA TYR A 58 -5.08 -9.36 -6.72
C TYR A 58 -6.35 -8.56 -6.43
N LEU A 59 -7.27 -8.47 -7.39
CA LEU A 59 -8.54 -7.76 -7.24
C LEU A 59 -9.47 -8.44 -6.22
N ALA A 60 -9.42 -9.77 -6.09
CA ALA A 60 -10.18 -10.52 -5.09
C ALA A 60 -9.63 -10.37 -3.66
N ARG A 61 -8.41 -9.83 -3.48
CA ARG A 61 -7.84 -9.63 -2.13
C ARG A 61 -8.74 -8.76 -1.25
N PRO A 62 -8.94 -9.15 0.03
CA PRO A 62 -9.68 -8.36 1.00
C PRO A 62 -9.11 -6.94 1.12
N ARG A 63 -10.01 -5.97 1.30
CA ARG A 63 -9.63 -4.62 1.71
C ARG A 63 -9.37 -4.55 3.21
N LEU A 64 -8.58 -3.58 3.62
CA LEU A 64 -8.43 -3.22 5.03
C LEU A 64 -9.77 -2.69 5.56
N THR A 65 -10.19 -3.17 6.73
CA THR A 65 -11.29 -2.59 7.49
C THR A 65 -10.86 -1.30 8.17
N ASP A 66 -11.82 -0.52 8.68
CA ASP A 66 -11.54 0.72 9.41
C ASP A 66 -10.64 0.49 10.63
N ASP A 67 -10.84 -0.61 11.36
CA ASP A 67 -9.98 -0.96 12.49
C ASP A 67 -8.57 -1.33 12.03
N GLU A 68 -8.44 -2.07 10.91
CA GLU A 68 -7.14 -2.43 10.35
C GLU A 68 -6.39 -1.22 9.79
N TRP A 69 -7.09 -0.22 9.25
CA TRP A 69 -6.48 1.06 8.87
C TRP A 69 -5.89 1.80 10.05
N LEU A 70 -6.61 1.86 11.18
CA LEU A 70 -6.13 2.51 12.39
C LEU A 70 -4.96 1.76 13.04
N GLU A 71 -4.97 0.42 13.01
CA GLU A 71 -3.84 -0.37 13.48
C GLU A 71 -2.61 -0.22 12.57
N LEU A 72 -2.81 -0.20 11.25
CA LEU A 72 -1.72 0.04 10.30
C LEU A 72 -1.08 1.43 10.53
N GLU A 73 -1.87 2.46 10.79
CA GLU A 73 -1.34 3.79 11.10
C GLU A 73 -0.47 3.79 12.36
N LYS A 74 -0.88 3.06 13.41
CA LYS A 74 -0.07 2.91 14.62
C LYS A 74 1.22 2.15 14.33
N GLU A 75 1.15 1.07 13.57
CA GLU A 75 2.30 0.25 13.20
C GLU A 75 3.33 1.07 12.41
N VAL A 76 2.88 1.80 11.38
CA VAL A 76 3.74 2.67 10.57
C VAL A 76 4.40 3.75 11.43
N ARG A 77 3.63 4.39 12.33
CA ARG A 77 4.18 5.42 13.22
C ARG A 77 5.23 4.83 14.16
N GLN A 78 4.95 3.71 14.80
CA GLN A 78 5.88 3.04 15.71
C GLN A 78 7.16 2.64 14.97
N PHE A 79 7.03 2.09 13.76
CA PHE A 79 8.18 1.71 12.94
C PHE A 79 9.08 2.92 12.61
N ILE A 80 8.50 4.06 12.25
CA ILE A 80 9.25 5.31 11.98
C ILE A 80 10.00 5.78 13.22
N GLU A 81 9.36 5.71 14.39
CA GLU A 81 9.96 6.08 15.68
C GLU A 81 11.10 5.14 16.06
N ASP A 82 10.89 3.82 15.93
CA ASP A 82 11.87 2.79 16.31
C ASP A 82 13.12 2.81 15.42
N GLU A 83 12.95 3.02 14.11
CA GLU A 83 14.05 3.14 13.15
C GLU A 83 14.70 4.53 13.16
N GLY A 84 14.14 5.49 13.91
CA GLY A 84 14.64 6.87 14.00
C GLY A 84 14.65 7.58 12.65
N LEU A 85 13.67 7.32 11.79
CA LEU A 85 13.63 7.85 10.43
C LEU A 85 13.26 9.33 10.43
N SER A 86 14.09 10.15 9.79
CA SER A 86 13.79 11.57 9.58
C SER A 86 12.80 11.78 8.44
N LEU A 87 12.21 12.99 8.35
CA LEU A 87 11.39 13.37 7.18
C LEU A 87 12.17 13.23 5.87
N ASP A 88 13.47 13.52 5.90
CA ASP A 88 14.35 13.37 4.74
C ASP A 88 14.56 11.89 4.37
N ASP A 89 14.65 10.99 5.36
CA ASP A 89 14.74 9.54 5.12
C ASP A 89 13.45 8.98 4.50
N LEU A 90 12.29 9.53 4.87
CA LEU A 90 10.99 9.10 4.36
C LEU A 90 10.78 9.55 2.90
N GLY A 91 11.40 10.65 2.47
CA GLY A 91 11.40 11.08 1.06
C GLY A 91 10.03 11.00 0.38
N ALA A 92 9.97 10.36 -0.79
CA ALA A 92 8.74 10.22 -1.58
C ALA A 92 7.64 9.37 -0.91
N PHE A 93 7.97 8.52 0.06
CA PHE A 93 6.97 7.75 0.80
C PHE A 93 6.05 8.67 1.61
N ALA A 94 6.62 9.68 2.28
CA ALA A 94 5.87 10.58 3.15
C ALA A 94 4.81 11.40 2.42
N HIS A 95 5.00 11.69 1.13
CA HIS A 95 4.08 12.53 0.37
C HIS A 95 2.79 11.78 0.01
N ASP A 96 2.86 10.80 -0.90
CA ASP A 96 1.64 10.18 -1.44
C ASP A 96 0.95 9.24 -0.44
N ALA A 97 1.73 8.33 0.16
CA ALA A 97 1.17 7.35 1.08
C ALA A 97 0.83 7.98 2.43
N GLY A 98 1.68 8.88 2.93
CA GLY A 98 1.42 9.59 4.18
C GLY A 98 0.14 10.43 4.14
N GLU A 99 -0.09 11.17 3.06
CA GLU A 99 -1.32 11.97 2.89
C GLU A 99 -2.56 11.07 2.77
N THR A 100 -2.48 10.00 1.97
CA THR A 100 -3.58 9.05 1.79
C THR A 100 -3.98 8.41 3.12
N LEU A 101 -3.01 7.90 3.87
CA LEU A 101 -3.24 7.26 5.16
C LEU A 101 -3.84 8.23 6.18
N THR A 102 -3.27 9.44 6.26
CA THR A 102 -3.76 10.49 7.18
C THR A 102 -5.22 10.86 6.88
N MET A 103 -5.56 11.04 5.59
CA MET A 103 -6.92 11.36 5.17
C MET A 103 -7.92 10.27 5.55
N VAL A 104 -7.60 9.00 5.25
CA VAL A 104 -8.48 7.86 5.53
C VAL A 104 -8.72 7.71 7.03
N CYS A 105 -7.65 7.68 7.83
CA CYS A 105 -7.77 7.51 9.27
C CYS A 105 -8.50 8.66 9.96
N ASN A 106 -8.36 9.90 9.47
CA ASN A 106 -9.12 11.03 9.99
C ASN A 106 -10.62 10.93 9.69
N SER A 107 -11.01 10.47 8.49
CA SER A 107 -12.42 10.22 8.18
C SER A 107 -13.02 9.18 9.13
N ILE A 108 -12.33 8.05 9.33
CA ILE A 108 -12.76 6.97 10.22
C ILE A 108 -12.95 7.47 11.65
N ARG A 109 -12.00 8.26 12.18
CA ARG A 109 -12.10 8.82 13.53
C ARG A 109 -13.31 9.75 13.67
N HIS A 110 -13.50 10.64 12.70
CA HIS A 110 -14.61 11.58 12.71
C HIS A 110 -15.97 10.88 12.64
N GLU A 111 -16.12 9.84 11.82
CA GLU A 111 -17.33 9.01 11.76
C GLU A 111 -17.61 8.32 13.10
N LYS A 112 -16.59 7.69 13.70
CA LYS A 112 -16.71 7.04 15.01
C LYS A 112 -17.01 8.01 16.16
N GLU A 113 -16.56 9.26 16.07
CA GLU A 113 -16.89 10.32 17.03
C GLU A 113 -18.35 10.76 16.89
N ASN A 114 -18.86 10.89 15.67
CA ASN A 114 -20.26 11.26 15.43
C ASN A 114 -21.25 10.15 15.78
N ASP A 115 -20.90 8.87 15.58
CA ASP A 115 -21.75 7.73 15.96
C ASP A 115 -21.93 7.56 17.48
N ARG A 116 -21.13 8.27 18.29
CA ARG A 116 -21.19 8.25 19.76
C ARG A 116 -22.10 9.33 20.36
N HIS A 117 -22.68 10.20 19.54
CA HIS A 117 -23.53 11.33 19.93
C HIS A 117 -24.99 11.16 19.47
#